data_AF-A0A7Y0H8Y2-F1
#
_entry.id   AF-A0A7Y0H8Y2-F1
#
_cell.length_a   1.000
_cell.length_b   1.000
_cell.length_c   1.000
_cell.angle_alpha   90.00
_cell.angle_beta   90.00
_cell.angle_gamma   90.00
#
_symmetry.space_group_name_H-M   'P 1'
#
loop_
_entity.id
_entity.type
_entity.pdbx_description
1 polymer ?
#
loop_
_entity_poly.entity_id
_entity_poly.type
_entity_poly.pdbx_seq_one_letter_code
_entity_poly.pdbx_strand_id
1 'polypeptide(L)'
;MNHYPEPPSNAQQLDLLMQQIDSGDGCFAALSDEQRAQLKTGLSEEWIAAYLDKYPVPAVLAAATSEYRAIEAGIRYPHLPENVREDILLEFNEHHGEGGPDHWSTT
;
A
#
# COMPACT_ATOMS: atom_id res chain seq x y z
N MET A 1 -31.63 11.23 2.33
CA MET A 1 -30.74 10.37 3.13
C MET A 1 -29.49 10.14 2.30
N ASN A 2 -28.37 10.77 2.66
CA ASN A 2 -27.10 10.60 1.95
C ASN A 2 -26.54 9.23 2.36
N HIS A 3 -26.71 8.23 1.49
CA HIS A 3 -26.08 6.93 1.62
C HIS A 3 -24.59 7.09 1.30
N TYR A 4 -23.80 7.49 2.29
CA TYR A 4 -22.36 7.27 2.21
C TYR A 4 -22.12 5.76 2.28
N PRO A 5 -21.27 5.20 1.40
CA PRO A 5 -20.96 3.77 1.43
C PRO A 5 -20.30 3.41 2.76
N GLU A 6 -20.67 2.24 3.28
CA GLU A 6 -20.01 1.69 4.47
C GLU A 6 -18.51 1.47 4.19
N PRO A 7 -17.64 1.56 5.21
CA PRO A 7 -16.22 1.33 5.03
C PRO A 7 -15.97 -0.05 4.41
N PRO A 8 -15.13 -0.16 3.36
CA PRO A 8 -14.89 -1.44 2.72
C PRO A 8 -14.25 -2.42 3.72
N SER A 9 -14.76 -3.64 3.75
CA SER A 9 -14.29 -4.67 4.70
C SER A 9 -13.12 -5.51 4.17
N ASN A 10 -12.84 -5.43 2.86
CA ASN A 10 -11.78 -6.14 2.17
C ASN A 10 -11.33 -5.39 0.90
N ALA A 11 -10.20 -5.81 0.31
CA ALA A 11 -9.60 -5.17 -0.86
C ALA A 11 -10.55 -5.12 -2.07
N GLN A 12 -11.33 -6.18 -2.31
CA GLN A 12 -12.29 -6.21 -3.43
C GLN A 12 -13.40 -5.15 -3.28
N GLN A 13 -13.86 -4.91 -2.05
CA GLN A 13 -14.82 -3.85 -1.75
C GLN A 13 -14.20 -2.46 -1.86
N LEU A 14 -12.91 -2.32 -1.53
CA LEU A 14 -12.17 -1.07 -1.74
C LEU A 14 -12.04 -0.77 -3.24
N ASP A 15 -11.66 -1.75 -4.06
CA ASP A 15 -11.56 -1.57 -5.51
C ASP A 15 -12.88 -1.17 -6.15
N LEU A 16 -13.98 -1.81 -5.73
CA LEU A 16 -15.34 -1.45 -6.17
C LEU A 16 -15.71 -0.02 -5.75
N LEU A 17 -15.35 0.38 -4.53
CA LEU A 17 -15.60 1.74 -4.04
C LEU A 17 -14.77 2.77 -4.83
N MET A 18 -13.50 2.48 -5.13
CA MET A 18 -12.65 3.36 -5.95
C MET A 18 -13.21 3.51 -7.37
N GLN A 19 -13.69 2.42 -7.99
CA GLN A 19 -14.32 2.47 -9.30
C GLN A 19 -15.62 3.29 -9.30
N GLN A 20 -16.42 3.20 -8.24
CA GLN A 20 -17.64 4.03 -8.09
C GLN A 20 -17.32 5.51 -7.88
N ILE A 21 -16.24 5.82 -7.16
CA ILE A 21 -15.77 7.20 -7.02
C ILE A 21 -15.30 7.71 -8.39
N ASP A 22 -14.53 6.91 -9.14
CA ASP A 22 -14.04 7.29 -10.47
C ASP A 22 -15.15 7.46 -11.50
N SER A 23 -16.15 6.58 -11.50
CA SER A 23 -17.30 6.74 -12.39
C SER A 23 -18.13 7.98 -12.04
N GLY A 24 -18.04 8.47 -10.80
CA GLY A 24 -18.79 9.64 -10.36
C GLY A 24 -20.28 9.37 -10.29
N ASP A 25 -20.67 8.11 -10.11
CA ASP A 25 -22.08 7.73 -10.08
C ASP A 25 -22.70 7.95 -8.69
N GLY A 26 -24.01 8.19 -8.67
CA GLY A 26 -24.78 8.29 -7.44
C GLY A 26 -24.29 9.41 -6.51
N CYS A 27 -23.81 9.04 -5.32
CA CYS A 27 -23.39 9.97 -4.27
C CYS A 27 -22.12 10.75 -4.61
N PHE A 28 -21.35 10.33 -5.63
CA PHE A 28 -20.12 10.98 -6.06
C PHE A 28 -20.30 11.92 -7.26
N ALA A 29 -21.49 11.96 -7.86
CA ALA A 29 -21.80 12.81 -9.02
C ALA A 29 -21.69 14.32 -8.73
N ALA A 30 -21.83 14.71 -7.46
CA ALA A 30 -21.69 16.08 -7.02
C ALA A 30 -20.23 16.51 -6.81
N LEU A 31 -19.27 15.58 -6.88
CA LEU A 31 -17.86 15.84 -6.65
C LEU A 31 -17.14 16.09 -7.97
N SER A 32 -16.33 17.15 -8.01
CA SER A 32 -15.38 17.36 -9.10
C SER A 32 -14.33 16.25 -9.15
N ASP A 33 -13.67 16.09 -10.29
CA ASP A 33 -12.62 15.07 -10.48
C ASP A 33 -11.50 15.19 -9.45
N GLU A 34 -11.14 16.42 -9.09
CA GLU A 34 -10.12 16.70 -8.07
C GLU A 34 -10.58 16.31 -6.66
N GLN A 35 -11.85 16.56 -6.32
CA GLN A 35 -12.43 16.13 -5.05
C GLN A 35 -12.56 14.61 -4.97
N ARG A 36 -12.87 13.95 -6.09
CA ARG A 36 -12.90 12.48 -6.18
C ARG A 36 -11.52 11.88 -6.01
N ALA A 37 -10.49 12.49 -6.61
CA ALA A 37 -9.09 12.07 -6.41
C ALA A 37 -8.65 12.21 -4.94
N GLN A 38 -8.93 13.35 -4.30
CA GLN A 38 -8.62 13.56 -2.88
C GLN A 38 -9.37 12.57 -1.99
N LEU A 39 -10.64 12.29 -2.28
CA LEU A 39 -11.44 11.31 -1.54
C LEU A 39 -10.85 9.90 -1.66
N LYS A 40 -10.40 9.50 -2.86
CA LYS A 40 -9.71 8.21 -3.05
C LYS A 40 -8.43 8.11 -2.25
N THR A 41 -7.60 9.17 -2.26
CA THR A 41 -6.35 9.19 -1.48
C THR A 41 -6.63 9.03 0.01
N GLY A 42 -7.56 9.82 0.57
CA GLY A 42 -7.91 9.74 1.99
C GLY A 42 -8.48 8.38 2.39
N LEU A 43 -9.42 7.83 1.59
CA LEU A 43 -10.00 6.51 1.84
C LEU A 43 -8.96 5.39 1.76
N SER A 44 -8.01 5.49 0.82
CA SER A 44 -6.94 4.49 0.69
C SER A 44 -6.02 4.50 1.91
N GLU A 45 -5.62 5.68 2.37
CA GLU A 45 -4.74 5.84 3.53
C GLU A 45 -5.42 5.35 4.82
N GLU A 46 -6.67 5.77 5.08
CA GLU A 46 -7.43 5.34 6.26
C GLU A 46 -7.71 3.83 6.23
N TRP A 47 -8.07 3.30 5.06
CA TRP A 47 -8.34 1.87 4.92
C TRP A 47 -7.08 1.03 5.12
N ILE A 48 -5.94 1.42 4.53
CA ILE A 48 -4.66 0.73 4.74
C ILE A 48 -4.27 0.77 6.22
N ALA A 49 -4.42 1.92 6.89
CA ALA A 49 -4.13 2.04 8.32
C ALA A 49 -5.01 1.12 9.17
N ALA A 50 -6.33 1.10 8.92
CA ALA A 50 -7.28 0.24 9.63
C ALA A 50 -7.11 -1.26 9.30
N TYR A 51 -6.66 -1.59 8.09
CA TYR A 51 -6.37 -2.95 7.67
C TYR A 51 -5.09 -3.48 8.34
N LEU A 52 -4.01 -2.70 8.32
CA LEU A 52 -2.74 -3.05 8.98
C LEU A 52 -2.87 -3.18 10.51
N ASP A 53 -3.79 -2.44 11.13
CA ASP A 53 -4.10 -2.59 12.56
C ASP A 53 -4.72 -3.96 12.88
N LYS A 54 -5.53 -4.51 11.96
CA LYS A 54 -6.17 -5.84 12.10
C LYS A 54 -5.26 -7.00 11.70
N TYR A 55 -4.26 -6.76 10.86
CA TYR A 55 -3.31 -7.75 10.39
C TYR A 55 -1.89 -7.34 10.81
N PRO A 56 -1.50 -7.60 12.08
CA PRO A 56 -0.19 -7.22 12.56
C PRO A 56 0.87 -7.92 11.70
N VAL A 57 1.62 -7.11 10.96
CA VAL A 57 2.77 -7.59 10.19
C VAL A 57 3.73 -8.24 11.19
N PRO A 58 4.10 -9.53 11.02
CA PRO A 58 5.07 -10.17 11.89
C PRO A 58 6.34 -9.32 12.00
N ALA A 59 6.92 -9.22 13.20
CA ALA A 59 8.04 -8.32 13.46
C ALA A 59 9.23 -8.54 12.50
N VAL A 60 9.44 -9.79 12.05
CA VAL A 60 10.45 -10.17 11.06
C VAL A 60 10.20 -9.50 9.71
N LEU A 61 8.93 -9.45 9.29
CA LEU A 61 8.50 -8.85 8.04
C LEU A 61 8.58 -7.32 8.12
N ALA A 62 8.17 -6.72 9.24
CA ALA A 62 8.32 -5.29 9.46
C ALA A 62 9.79 -4.84 9.44
N ALA A 63 10.69 -5.64 10.03
CA ALA A 63 12.13 -5.41 9.99
C ALA A 63 12.69 -5.52 8.55
N ALA A 64 12.26 -6.53 7.79
CA ALA A 64 12.64 -6.69 6.39
C ALA A 64 12.17 -5.52 5.51
N THR A 65 10.93 -5.05 5.68
CA THR A 65 10.41 -3.86 4.99
C THR A 65 11.22 -2.61 5.34
N SER A 66 11.55 -2.41 6.61
CA SER A 66 12.36 -1.27 7.04
C SER A 66 13.78 -1.32 6.49
N GLU A 67 14.37 -2.52 6.39
CA GLU A 67 15.68 -2.74 5.81
C GLU A 67 15.68 -2.42 4.32
N TYR A 68 14.71 -2.94 3.58
CA TYR A 68 14.53 -2.68 2.15
C TYR A 68 14.46 -1.17 1.86
N ARG A 69 13.57 -0.44 2.57
CA ARG A 69 13.42 1.01 2.41
C ARG A 69 14.68 1.77 2.75
N ALA A 70 15.44 1.31 3.73
CA ALA A 70 16.70 1.96 4.11
C ALA A 70 17.77 1.79 3.01
N ILE A 71 17.82 0.63 2.34
CA ILE A 71 18.72 0.39 1.20
C ILE A 71 18.30 1.24 0.00
N GLU A 72 17.01 1.24 -0.35
CA GLU A 72 16.45 2.06 -1.44
C GLU A 72 16.74 3.56 -1.25
N ALA A 73 16.52 4.08 -0.04
CA ALA A 73 16.80 5.48 0.29
C ALA A 73 18.31 5.81 0.42
N GLY A 74 19.20 4.83 0.25
CA GLY A 74 20.64 5.00 0.45
C GLY A 74 21.05 5.31 1.89
N ILE A 75 20.14 5.14 2.86
CA ILE A 75 20.42 5.30 4.29
C ILE A 75 21.27 4.12 4.77
N ARG A 76 20.92 2.92 4.30
CA ARG A 76 21.70 1.71 4.48
C ARG A 76 22.63 1.58 3.27
N TYR A 77 23.92 1.60 3.55
CA TYR A 77 25.01 1.67 2.57
C TYR A 77 25.11 3.01 1.79
N PRO A 78 25.30 4.14 2.48
CA PRO A 78 25.37 5.46 1.85
C PRO A 78 26.59 5.64 0.93
N HIS A 79 27.60 4.79 1.08
CA HIS A 79 28.83 4.82 0.28
C HIS A 79 28.75 3.97 -0.99
N LEU A 80 27.70 3.16 -1.15
CA LEU A 80 27.54 2.37 -2.36
C LEU A 80 26.91 3.21 -3.48
N PRO A 81 27.36 3.02 -4.73
CA PRO A 81 26.66 3.51 -5.90
C PRO A 81 25.22 2.97 -5.96
N GLU A 82 24.32 3.73 -6.57
CA GLU A 82 22.91 3.38 -6.70
C GLU A 82 22.69 2.03 -7.38
N ASN A 83 23.41 1.75 -8.48
CA ASN A 83 23.32 0.48 -9.19
C ASN A 83 23.70 -0.73 -8.31
N VAL A 84 24.64 -0.57 -7.38
CA VAL A 84 25.02 -1.65 -6.44
C VAL A 84 23.95 -1.82 -5.37
N ARG A 85 23.26 -0.75 -4.97
CA ARG A 85 22.10 -0.87 -4.05
C ARG A 85 20.92 -1.52 -4.75
N GLU A 86 20.69 -1.25 -6.03
CA GLU A 86 19.68 -1.93 -6.84
C GLU A 86 19.95 -3.43 -6.96
N ASP A 87 21.21 -3.83 -7.21
CA ASP A 87 21.62 -5.24 -7.21
C ASP A 87 21.35 -5.91 -5.85
N ILE A 88 21.64 -5.20 -4.74
CA ILE A 88 21.34 -5.69 -3.38
C ILE A 88 19.83 -5.83 -3.15
N LEU A 89 19.01 -4.89 -3.63
CA LEU A 89 17.55 -4.98 -3.54
C LEU A 89 17.01 -6.14 -4.37
N LEU A 90 17.62 -6.43 -5.53
CA LEU A 90 17.29 -7.59 -6.35
C LEU A 90 17.56 -8.90 -5.60
N GLU A 91 18.76 -9.07 -5.04
CA GLU A 91 19.09 -10.24 -4.22
C GLU A 91 18.20 -10.34 -2.97
N PHE A 92 17.86 -9.20 -2.34
CA PHE A 92 16.95 -9.15 -1.20
C PHE A 92 15.54 -9.65 -1.59
N ASN A 93 15.04 -9.23 -2.75
CA ASN A 93 13.77 -9.70 -3.30
C ASN A 93 13.82 -11.18 -3.65
N GLU A 94 14.93 -11.69 -4.20
CA GLU A 94 15.11 -13.11 -4.47
C GLU A 94 15.14 -13.96 -3.18
N HIS A 95 15.81 -13.47 -2.12
CA HIS A 95 15.88 -14.15 -0.82
C HIS A 95 14.54 -14.16 -0.08
N HIS A 96 13.76 -13.08 -0.21
CA HIS A 96 12.48 -12.93 0.47
C HIS A 96 11.27 -13.30 -0.41
N GLY A 97 11.50 -13.70 -1.66
CA GLY A 97 10.49 -14.14 -2.63
C GLY A 97 9.99 -13.01 -3.54
N GLU A 98 9.90 -13.28 -4.85
CA GLU A 98 9.22 -12.41 -5.81
C GLU A 98 7.77 -12.18 -5.35
N GLY A 99 7.47 -10.97 -4.87
CA GLY A 99 6.10 -10.57 -4.51
C GLY A 99 5.93 -9.75 -3.24
N GLY A 100 7.01 -9.44 -2.51
CA GLY A 100 6.91 -8.60 -1.33
C GLY A 100 6.11 -9.25 -0.18
N PRO A 101 5.54 -8.45 0.73
CA PRO A 101 4.94 -8.94 1.98
C PRO A 101 3.87 -10.02 1.85
N ASP A 102 3.18 -10.08 0.71
CA ASP A 102 2.12 -11.04 0.43
C ASP A 102 2.63 -12.45 0.10
N HIS A 103 3.94 -12.60 -0.18
CA HIS A 103 4.60 -13.87 -0.51
C HIS A 103 5.56 -14.37 0.57
N TRP A 104 5.69 -13.61 1.66
CA TRP A 104 6.53 -13.95 2.80
C TRP A 104 5.88 -15.12 3.55
N SER A 105 6.37 -16.34 3.28
CA SER A 105 5.91 -17.56 3.94
C SER A 105 5.83 -17.35 5.44
N THR A 106 4.61 -17.34 5.98
CA THR A 106 4.31 -17.37 7.41
C THR A 106 4.79 -18.71 7.96
N THR A 107 6.06 -18.78 8.33
CA THR A 107 6.62 -19.93 9.07
C THR A 107 7.01 -19.47 10.45
#